data_AF-A0A2P2C6I9-F1
#
_entry.id   AF-A0A2P2C6I9-F1
#
_cell.length_a   1.000
_cell.length_b   1.000
_cell.length_c   1.000
_cell.angle_alpha   90.00
_cell.angle_beta   90.00
_cell.angle_gamma   90.00
#
_symmetry.space_group_name_H-M   'P 1'
#
loop_
_entity.id
_entity.type
_entity.pdbx_description
1 polymer ?
#
loop_
_entity_poly.entity_id
_entity_poly.type
_entity_poly.pdbx_seq_one_letter_code
_entity_poly.pdbx_strand_id
1 'polypeptide(L)'
;MPDHHRTEELRWTIVVAEHPPRTESSGYRASRTLMGKIIATVPEWMMGEGPYQDHHGGSIWVKDAEGWLCLLQPLGIEWSAQFCADPAKIDRIRLSARRAVAAFPLTIPGYEELGYTRGRSLLDTEITTADQVADWTDSIFNASMPLHAHSHSGVLPTGAGYHHYPKPIVDIDHFRRDDFMLFVTDEEGLPAVVVPVTADPEDKRVRLLAANAASVYAARLIPDGARSPSPGHHDRGTRGAAASEDAVLPAGDPLSRQAFGEPRP
;
A
#
# COMPACT_ATOMS: atom_id res chain seq x y z
N MET A 1 7.05 0.21 -46.91
CA MET A 1 6.28 -0.39 -45.79
C MET A 1 4.96 0.36 -45.69
N PRO A 2 3.85 -0.25 -45.25
CA PRO A 2 2.74 0.51 -44.67
C PRO A 2 3.13 0.93 -43.25
N ASP A 3 3.14 2.23 -42.95
CA ASP A 3 3.52 2.72 -41.63
C ASP A 3 2.43 2.42 -40.61
N HIS A 4 2.75 1.57 -39.63
CA HIS A 4 1.76 1.11 -38.65
C HIS A 4 1.56 2.12 -37.50
N HIS A 5 0.96 3.26 -37.81
CA HIS A 5 0.53 4.20 -36.78
C HIS A 5 -0.58 3.59 -35.90
N ARG A 6 -0.36 3.63 -34.58
CA ARG A 6 -1.37 3.43 -33.52
C ARG A 6 -1.40 4.72 -32.71
N THR A 7 -2.60 5.21 -32.39
CA THR A 7 -2.82 6.33 -31.48
C THR A 7 -3.89 5.92 -30.49
N GLU A 8 -3.66 6.24 -29.21
CA GLU A 8 -4.60 6.03 -28.12
C GLU A 8 -4.65 7.34 -27.33
N GLU A 9 -5.81 8.00 -27.30
CA GLU A 9 -6.06 9.17 -26.44
C GLU A 9 -7.18 8.82 -25.46
N LEU A 10 -6.85 8.75 -24.17
CA LEU A 10 -7.79 8.69 -23.06
C LEU A 10 -7.56 9.95 -22.21
N ARG A 11 -8.63 10.71 -21.91
CA ARG A 11 -8.59 11.94 -21.09
C ARG A 11 -9.45 11.78 -19.86
N TRP A 12 -8.81 11.82 -18.69
CA TRP A 12 -9.07 10.74 -17.75
C TRP A 12 -8.56 11.14 -16.32
N THR A 13 -9.35 11.05 -15.24
CA THR A 13 -8.99 11.57 -13.88
C THR A 13 -9.60 10.74 -12.74
N ILE A 14 -8.82 10.37 -11.71
CA ILE A 14 -9.30 9.93 -10.39
C ILE A 14 -8.87 10.93 -9.31
N VAL A 15 -9.51 10.86 -8.15
CA VAL A 15 -8.92 11.30 -6.87
C VAL A 15 -8.49 10.05 -6.07
N VAL A 16 -7.39 10.16 -5.33
CA VAL A 16 -6.87 9.13 -4.41
C VAL A 16 -6.73 9.78 -3.03
N ALA A 17 -7.05 9.05 -1.96
CA ALA A 17 -6.89 9.54 -0.59
C ALA A 17 -5.41 9.73 -0.22
N GLU A 18 -5.05 10.88 0.33
CA GLU A 18 -3.87 10.97 1.21
C GLU A 18 -4.16 10.13 2.47
N HIS A 19 -3.18 9.37 2.97
CA HIS A 19 -3.39 8.50 4.13
C HIS A 19 -3.28 9.28 5.47
N PRO A 20 -4.08 8.95 6.49
CA PRO A 20 -3.97 9.61 7.80
C PRO A 20 -2.56 9.47 8.39
N PRO A 21 -2.04 10.49 9.11
CA PRO A 21 -0.75 10.39 9.78
C PRO A 21 -0.76 9.25 10.81
N ARG A 22 -0.05 8.17 10.48
CA ARG A 22 -0.10 6.90 11.21
C ARG A 22 0.71 6.94 12.51
N THR A 23 0.14 6.42 13.60
CA THR A 23 0.92 6.05 14.79
C THR A 23 1.79 4.85 14.46
N GLU A 24 3.09 5.07 14.29
CA GLU A 24 4.02 4.03 13.85
C GLU A 24 4.23 2.94 14.91
N SER A 25 3.97 1.69 14.52
CA SER A 25 4.29 0.52 15.34
C SER A 25 5.79 0.48 15.69
N SER A 26 6.13 -0.19 16.79
CA SER A 26 7.54 -0.47 17.12
C SER A 26 8.19 -1.37 16.07
N GLY A 27 7.43 -2.29 15.48
CA GLY A 27 7.86 -3.16 14.38
C GLY A 27 8.28 -2.38 13.13
N TYR A 28 7.43 -1.46 12.66
CA TYR A 28 7.72 -0.61 11.49
C TYR A 28 8.93 0.30 11.73
N ARG A 29 9.01 0.94 12.91
CA ARG A 29 10.16 1.78 13.24
C ARG A 29 11.46 0.99 13.24
N ALA A 30 11.45 -0.26 13.72
CA ALA A 30 12.59 -1.15 13.59
C ALA A 30 12.88 -1.52 12.12
N SER A 31 11.86 -1.76 11.29
CA SER A 31 12.01 -2.06 9.86
C SER A 31 12.65 -0.91 9.10
N ARG A 32 12.09 0.31 9.19
CA ARG A 32 12.63 1.50 8.54
C ARG A 32 14.03 1.86 9.05
N THR A 33 14.32 1.63 10.32
CA THR A 33 15.68 1.80 10.87
C THR A 33 16.66 0.77 10.29
N LEU A 34 16.24 -0.48 10.07
CA LEU A 34 17.05 -1.48 9.37
C LEU A 34 17.26 -1.09 7.89
N MET A 35 16.20 -0.68 7.18
CA MET A 35 16.26 -0.17 5.80
C MET A 35 17.30 0.96 5.68
N GLY A 36 17.24 1.94 6.59
CA GLY A 36 18.17 3.07 6.63
C GLY A 36 19.63 2.67 6.90
N LYS A 37 19.88 1.54 7.57
CA LYS A 37 21.23 0.98 7.76
C LYS A 37 21.69 0.16 6.55
N ILE A 38 20.80 -0.64 5.96
CA ILE A 38 21.08 -1.43 4.76
C ILE A 38 21.45 -0.49 3.60
N ILE A 39 20.62 0.52 3.34
CA ILE A 39 20.82 1.45 2.22
C ILE A 39 22.09 2.29 2.35
N ALA A 40 22.55 2.55 3.58
CA ALA A 40 23.84 3.19 3.85
C ALA A 40 25.07 2.30 3.58
N THR A 41 24.85 1.02 3.25
CA THR A 41 25.89 0.06 2.83
C THR A 41 25.77 -0.38 1.37
N VAL A 42 24.75 0.09 0.64
CA VAL A 42 24.56 -0.16 -0.79
C VAL A 42 25.12 1.02 -1.59
N PRO A 43 26.21 0.86 -2.36
CA PRO A 43 26.67 1.90 -3.26
C PRO A 43 25.67 2.09 -4.41
N GLU A 44 25.50 3.33 -4.87
CA GLU A 44 24.72 3.69 -6.07
C GLU A 44 23.33 3.02 -6.12
N TRP A 45 22.49 3.27 -5.09
CA TRP A 45 21.13 2.71 -5.04
C TRP A 45 20.34 3.03 -6.32
N MET A 46 19.79 1.97 -6.94
CA MET A 46 19.19 2.00 -8.27
C MET A 46 18.01 2.97 -8.47
N MET A 47 17.41 3.48 -7.38
CA MET A 47 16.32 4.46 -7.44
C MET A 47 16.79 5.92 -7.28
N GLY A 48 18.06 6.16 -6.92
CA GLY A 48 18.64 7.47 -6.61
C GLY A 48 19.07 7.63 -5.14
N GLU A 49 19.70 8.76 -4.80
CA GLU A 49 20.12 9.10 -3.43
C GLU A 49 18.96 9.62 -2.55
N GLY A 50 19.06 9.48 -1.22
CA GLY A 50 18.00 9.93 -0.30
C GLY A 50 17.69 11.44 -0.33
N PRO A 51 16.57 11.88 0.28
CA PRO A 51 15.82 11.18 1.31
C PRO A 51 14.78 10.18 0.78
N TYR A 52 14.72 9.02 1.43
CA TYR A 52 13.77 7.95 1.12
C TYR A 52 12.53 8.03 2.01
N GLN A 53 11.38 7.73 1.41
CA GLN A 53 10.21 7.20 2.10
C GLN A 53 10.29 5.67 2.10
N ASP A 54 9.69 5.06 3.12
CA ASP A 54 9.56 3.61 3.28
C ASP A 54 8.19 3.20 2.71
N HIS A 55 8.19 2.29 1.74
CA HIS A 55 7.00 1.87 1.00
C HIS A 55 6.59 0.42 1.33
N HIS A 56 5.29 0.22 1.55
CA HIS A 56 4.61 -1.07 1.74
C HIS A 56 4.24 -1.70 0.40
N GLY A 57 4.95 -2.75 -0.04
CA GLY A 57 4.76 -3.29 -1.39
C GLY A 57 5.34 -4.67 -1.69
N GLY A 58 5.71 -5.46 -0.67
CA GLY A 58 6.29 -6.79 -0.86
C GLY A 58 7.80 -6.79 -1.12
N SER A 59 8.53 -5.79 -0.64
CA SER A 59 10.00 -5.77 -0.68
C SER A 59 10.62 -6.68 0.37
N ILE A 60 11.68 -7.38 -0.04
CA ILE A 60 12.51 -8.24 0.81
C ILE A 60 13.96 -7.86 0.59
N TRP A 61 14.66 -7.46 1.65
CA TRP A 61 16.11 -7.38 1.62
C TRP A 61 16.73 -8.77 1.85
N VAL A 62 17.79 -9.08 1.09
CA VAL A 62 18.61 -10.29 1.24
C VAL A 62 20.09 -9.94 1.17
N LYS A 63 20.94 -10.76 1.79
CA LYS A 63 22.40 -10.55 1.83
C LYS A 63 23.14 -11.77 1.27
N ASP A 64 24.06 -11.55 0.35
CA ASP A 64 25.04 -12.52 -0.13
C ASP A 64 26.48 -12.07 0.20
N ALA A 65 27.46 -12.55 -0.56
CA ALA A 65 28.87 -12.23 -0.37
C ALA A 65 29.31 -10.91 -1.04
N GLU A 66 28.51 -10.37 -1.97
CA GLU A 66 28.77 -9.11 -2.67
C GLU A 66 28.08 -7.93 -1.98
N GLY A 67 26.88 -8.15 -1.40
CA GLY A 67 26.25 -7.14 -0.55
C GLY A 67 24.79 -7.42 -0.20
N TRP A 68 24.01 -6.34 -0.15
CA TRP A 68 22.56 -6.36 0.05
C TRP A 68 21.83 -6.18 -1.28
N LEU A 69 20.84 -7.04 -1.54
CA LEU A 69 19.93 -6.95 -2.68
C LEU A 69 18.50 -6.71 -2.17
N CYS A 70 17.73 -5.89 -2.90
CA CYS A 70 16.29 -5.78 -2.70
C CYS A 70 15.57 -6.63 -3.75
N LEU A 71 14.74 -7.58 -3.29
CA LEU A 71 13.88 -8.41 -4.13
C LEU A 71 12.43 -7.95 -3.95
N LEU A 72 11.68 -7.85 -5.05
CA LEU A 72 10.24 -7.60 -5.01
C LEU A 72 9.49 -8.93 -5.13
N GLN A 73 8.55 -9.19 -4.21
CA GLN A 73 7.66 -10.34 -4.26
C GLN A 73 6.61 -10.17 -5.38
N PRO A 74 6.08 -11.29 -5.93
CA PRO A 74 4.95 -11.23 -6.86
C PRO A 74 3.66 -10.65 -6.27
N LEU A 75 3.53 -10.59 -4.93
CA LEU A 75 2.43 -9.94 -4.20
C LEU A 75 2.99 -9.23 -2.95
N GLY A 76 2.44 -8.07 -2.61
CA GLY A 76 2.75 -7.33 -1.38
C GLY A 76 1.51 -6.65 -0.78
N ILE A 77 1.57 -6.33 0.51
CA ILE A 77 0.46 -5.74 1.28
C ILE A 77 0.70 -4.24 1.48
N GLU A 78 -0.14 -3.39 0.86
CA GLU A 78 -0.26 -1.97 1.22
C GLU A 78 -0.75 -1.84 2.67
N TRP A 79 -0.28 -0.86 3.44
CA TRP A 79 -0.62 -0.71 4.86
C TRP A 79 -2.13 -0.77 5.12
N SER A 80 -2.93 -0.08 4.31
CA SER A 80 -4.39 -0.02 4.47
C SER A 80 -5.12 -1.33 4.11
N ALA A 81 -4.47 -2.24 3.39
CA ALA A 81 -5.07 -3.50 2.97
C ALA A 81 -5.15 -4.55 4.09
N GLN A 82 -4.34 -4.41 5.15
CA GLN A 82 -4.27 -5.40 6.25
C GLN A 82 -5.64 -5.69 6.90
N PHE A 83 -6.55 -4.70 6.90
CA PHE A 83 -7.87 -4.80 7.51
C PHE A 83 -8.85 -5.70 6.73
N CYS A 84 -8.60 -5.96 5.44
CA CYS A 84 -9.36 -6.93 4.64
C CYS A 84 -8.61 -8.22 4.33
N ALA A 85 -7.36 -8.38 4.78
CA ALA A 85 -6.53 -9.51 4.38
C ALA A 85 -6.93 -10.82 5.07
N ASP A 86 -6.85 -11.93 4.33
CA ASP A 86 -7.00 -13.29 4.83
C ASP A 86 -5.64 -13.77 5.39
N PRO A 87 -5.52 -14.09 6.69
CA PRO A 87 -4.26 -14.54 7.30
C PRO A 87 -3.63 -15.74 6.58
N ALA A 88 -4.42 -16.70 6.09
CA ALA A 88 -3.92 -17.89 5.39
C ALA A 88 -3.52 -17.61 3.93
N LYS A 89 -3.95 -16.49 3.33
CA LYS A 89 -3.39 -15.99 2.07
C LYS A 89 -2.08 -15.23 2.33
N ILE A 90 -2.00 -14.45 3.41
CA ILE A 90 -0.76 -13.76 3.84
C ILE A 90 0.33 -14.75 4.26
N ASP A 91 -0.03 -15.86 4.90
CA ASP A 91 0.95 -16.88 5.28
C ASP A 91 1.68 -17.47 4.06
N ARG A 92 1.01 -17.57 2.90
CA ARG A 92 1.65 -18.01 1.65
C ARG A 92 2.68 -17.00 1.14
N ILE A 93 2.45 -15.70 1.36
CA ILE A 93 3.41 -14.62 1.08
C ILE A 93 4.62 -14.78 2.02
N ARG A 94 4.40 -14.94 3.34
CA ARG A 94 5.47 -15.27 4.31
C ARG A 94 6.25 -16.51 3.92
N LEU A 95 5.61 -17.60 3.52
CA LEU A 95 6.28 -18.84 3.11
C LEU A 95 7.14 -18.65 1.85
N SER A 96 6.69 -17.83 0.90
CA SER A 96 7.48 -17.40 -0.25
C SER A 96 8.69 -16.57 0.18
N ALA A 97 8.49 -15.58 1.05
CA ALA A 97 9.55 -14.74 1.62
C ALA A 97 10.60 -15.56 2.38
N ARG A 98 10.16 -16.51 3.23
CA ARG A 98 11.05 -17.43 3.95
C ARG A 98 11.87 -18.29 3.00
N ARG A 99 11.29 -18.75 1.89
CA ARG A 99 12.03 -19.50 0.85
C ARG A 99 13.08 -18.63 0.16
N ALA A 100 12.78 -17.35 -0.12
CA ALA A 100 13.75 -16.42 -0.68
C ALA A 100 14.90 -16.17 0.30
N VAL A 101 14.60 -15.79 1.55
CA VAL A 101 15.61 -15.53 2.58
C VAL A 101 16.48 -16.77 2.88
N ALA A 102 15.90 -17.98 2.84
CA ALA A 102 16.65 -19.23 3.02
C ALA A 102 17.68 -19.52 1.91
N ALA A 103 17.55 -18.91 0.73
CA ALA A 103 18.56 -19.00 -0.33
C ALA A 103 19.75 -18.04 -0.11
N PHE A 104 19.60 -17.06 0.78
CA PHE A 104 20.58 -16.02 1.09
C PHE A 104 21.00 -16.09 2.57
N PRO A 105 21.85 -17.06 2.96
CA PRO A 105 22.07 -17.42 4.36
C PRO A 105 22.71 -16.33 5.22
N LEU A 106 23.30 -15.29 4.62
CA LEU A 106 23.87 -14.14 5.33
C LEU A 106 22.80 -13.09 5.71
N THR A 107 21.56 -13.21 5.22
CA THR A 107 20.48 -12.22 5.44
C THR A 107 20.14 -12.05 6.93
N ILE A 108 19.82 -13.14 7.63
CA ILE A 108 19.42 -13.07 9.04
C ILE A 108 20.60 -12.64 9.95
N PRO A 109 21.83 -13.18 9.81
CA PRO A 109 23.00 -12.63 10.48
C PRO A 109 23.22 -11.15 10.16
N GLY A 110 23.04 -10.72 8.91
CA GLY A 110 23.14 -9.32 8.51
C GLY A 110 22.11 -8.40 9.15
N TYR A 111 20.88 -8.88 9.37
CA TYR A 111 19.88 -8.15 10.15
C TYR A 111 20.28 -8.05 11.63
N GLU A 112 20.79 -9.14 12.21
CA GLU A 112 21.24 -9.21 13.60
C GLU A 112 22.47 -8.30 13.84
N GLU A 113 23.45 -8.27 12.92
CA GLU A 113 24.57 -7.32 12.83
C GLU A 113 24.10 -5.86 12.85
N LEU A 114 23.03 -5.55 12.10
CA LEU A 114 22.42 -4.23 12.03
C LEU A 114 21.42 -3.97 13.18
N GLY A 115 21.29 -4.88 14.15
CA GLY A 115 20.49 -4.73 15.37
C GLY A 115 18.98 -5.01 15.21
N TYR A 116 18.58 -5.76 14.19
CA TYR A 116 17.20 -6.17 13.94
C TYR A 116 17.02 -7.68 14.18
N THR A 117 16.53 -8.03 15.37
CA THR A 117 16.39 -9.42 15.81
C THR A 117 15.03 -10.06 15.46
N ARG A 118 14.07 -9.29 14.93
CA ARG A 118 12.71 -9.80 14.59
C ARG A 118 12.69 -10.71 13.37
N GLY A 119 13.73 -10.68 12.53
CA GLY A 119 13.72 -11.32 11.21
C GLY A 119 13.38 -12.81 11.26
N ARG A 120 13.97 -13.55 12.20
CA ARG A 120 13.70 -14.99 12.36
C ARG A 120 12.28 -15.28 12.82
N SER A 121 11.81 -14.61 13.88
CA SER A 121 10.47 -14.87 14.43
C SER A 121 9.35 -14.53 13.44
N LEU A 122 9.51 -13.47 12.64
CA LEU A 122 8.55 -13.10 11.59
C LEU A 122 8.50 -14.11 10.43
N LEU A 123 9.61 -14.78 10.11
CA LEU A 123 9.62 -15.83 9.09
C LEU A 123 9.15 -17.19 9.62
N ASP A 124 9.45 -17.53 10.87
CA ASP A 124 9.17 -18.87 11.42
C ASP A 124 7.79 -18.99 12.09
N THR A 125 7.14 -17.88 12.47
CA THR A 125 5.77 -17.87 13.02
C THR A 125 4.72 -17.96 11.90
N GLU A 126 3.72 -18.81 12.05
CA GLU A 126 2.56 -18.92 11.14
C GLU A 126 1.55 -17.78 11.36
N ILE A 127 1.03 -17.20 10.27
CA ILE A 127 0.11 -16.06 10.29
C ILE A 127 -1.33 -16.56 10.27
N THR A 128 -2.00 -16.42 11.41
CA THR A 128 -3.37 -16.92 11.66
C THR A 128 -4.33 -15.84 12.19
N THR A 129 -3.83 -14.70 12.67
CA THR A 129 -4.63 -13.58 13.20
C THR A 129 -4.39 -12.26 12.46
N ALA A 130 -5.32 -11.31 12.60
CA ALA A 130 -5.18 -9.96 12.07
C ALA A 130 -3.95 -9.21 12.66
N ASP A 131 -3.63 -9.42 13.93
CA ASP A 131 -2.44 -8.83 14.56
C ASP A 131 -1.15 -9.34 13.89
N GLN A 132 -1.09 -10.62 13.54
CA GLN A 132 0.05 -11.20 12.82
C GLN A 132 0.15 -10.70 11.37
N VAL A 133 -0.99 -10.44 10.72
CA VAL A 133 -1.03 -9.76 9.41
C VAL A 133 -0.50 -8.33 9.53
N ALA A 134 -0.90 -7.57 10.56
CA ALA A 134 -0.39 -6.22 10.81
C ALA A 134 1.14 -6.22 11.05
N ASP A 135 1.62 -7.19 11.84
CA ASP A 135 3.04 -7.33 12.18
C ASP A 135 3.90 -7.79 10.98
N TRP A 136 3.31 -8.57 10.06
CA TRP A 136 3.91 -8.90 8.76
C TRP A 136 3.91 -7.69 7.81
N THR A 137 2.80 -6.95 7.74
CA THR A 137 2.65 -5.76 6.90
C THR A 137 3.73 -4.72 7.21
N ASP A 138 4.03 -4.51 8.49
CA ASP A 138 5.07 -3.61 9.00
C ASP A 138 6.50 -4.22 9.08
N SER A 139 6.73 -5.38 8.47
CA SER A 139 8.02 -6.08 8.49
C SER A 139 8.97 -5.70 7.33
N ILE A 140 10.26 -6.01 7.51
CA ILE A 140 11.32 -5.89 6.48
C ILE A 140 11.13 -6.87 5.30
N PHE A 141 10.07 -7.68 5.32
CA PHE A 141 9.70 -8.64 4.28
C PHE A 141 8.46 -8.22 3.49
N ASN A 142 7.94 -7.02 3.76
CA ASN A 142 6.79 -6.45 3.05
C ASN A 142 6.90 -4.92 2.86
N ALA A 143 7.31 -4.21 3.91
CA ALA A 143 7.63 -2.79 3.87
C ALA A 143 9.10 -2.56 3.48
N SER A 144 9.56 -1.32 3.63
CA SER A 144 10.97 -0.96 3.52
C SER A 144 11.58 -1.10 2.13
N MET A 145 10.79 -0.80 1.09
CA MET A 145 11.32 -0.37 -0.21
C MET A 145 11.66 1.14 -0.14
N PRO A 146 12.93 1.55 -0.25
CA PRO A 146 13.31 2.96 -0.21
C PRO A 146 13.02 3.66 -1.54
N LEU A 147 11.97 4.47 -1.56
CA LEU A 147 11.54 5.27 -2.71
C LEU A 147 11.70 6.77 -2.44
N HIS A 148 12.01 7.57 -3.45
CA HIS A 148 11.80 9.01 -3.38
C HIS A 148 10.31 9.33 -3.22
N ALA A 149 9.97 10.44 -2.56
CA ALA A 149 8.57 10.87 -2.40
C ALA A 149 7.80 10.92 -3.74
N HIS A 150 8.42 11.48 -4.80
CA HIS A 150 7.83 11.52 -6.15
C HIS A 150 7.64 10.14 -6.79
N SER A 151 8.46 9.14 -6.42
CA SER A 151 8.34 7.75 -6.89
C SER A 151 7.37 6.92 -6.04
N HIS A 152 7.09 7.36 -4.81
CA HIS A 152 6.13 6.72 -3.90
C HIS A 152 4.69 7.20 -4.18
N SER A 153 4.50 8.46 -4.59
CA SER A 153 3.20 9.01 -5.00
C SER A 153 3.02 9.01 -6.52
N GLY A 154 2.22 8.07 -7.05
CA GLY A 154 1.86 8.03 -8.48
C GLY A 154 0.57 8.78 -8.80
N VAL A 155 0.54 9.54 -9.90
CA VAL A 155 -0.71 10.03 -10.51
C VAL A 155 -1.12 9.06 -11.60
N LEU A 156 -2.41 8.70 -11.68
CA LEU A 156 -2.94 7.68 -12.59
C LEU A 156 -4.06 8.26 -13.48
N PRO A 157 -3.79 9.07 -14.55
CA PRO A 157 -4.88 9.78 -15.26
C PRO A 157 -5.58 8.98 -16.55
N THR A 158 -6.73 8.67 -15.77
CA THR A 158 -7.39 7.39 -15.29
C THR A 158 -8.48 6.67 -16.12
N GLY A 159 -8.40 5.35 -16.15
CA GLY A 159 -9.25 4.47 -16.95
C GLY A 159 -8.79 3.04 -16.70
N ALA A 160 -8.74 2.69 -15.43
CA ALA A 160 -8.00 1.54 -14.95
C ALA A 160 -8.81 0.25 -15.11
N GLY A 161 -8.55 -0.47 -16.20
CA GLY A 161 -8.39 -1.91 -16.06
C GLY A 161 -7.26 -2.22 -15.07
N TYR A 162 -7.18 -3.47 -14.60
CA TYR A 162 -6.21 -3.97 -13.59
C TYR A 162 -4.77 -3.42 -13.75
N HIS A 163 -4.34 -3.17 -14.97
CA HIS A 163 -3.01 -2.67 -15.35
C HIS A 163 -2.67 -1.23 -14.90
N HIS A 164 -3.65 -0.40 -14.49
CA HIS A 164 -3.41 1.03 -14.17
C HIS A 164 -3.76 1.44 -12.73
N TYR A 165 -4.12 0.50 -11.86
CA TYR A 165 -4.07 0.73 -10.41
C TYR A 165 -2.62 0.51 -9.92
N PRO A 166 -2.18 1.13 -8.80
CA PRO A 166 -0.88 0.81 -8.21
C PRO A 166 -0.84 -0.67 -7.85
N LYS A 167 0.29 -1.35 -8.09
CA LYS A 167 0.44 -2.78 -7.78
C LYS A 167 -0.04 -3.14 -6.36
N PRO A 168 0.32 -2.40 -5.28
CA PRO A 168 -0.15 -2.71 -3.93
C PRO A 168 -1.67 -2.60 -3.71
N ILE A 169 -2.43 -1.95 -4.61
CA ILE A 169 -3.90 -1.89 -4.57
C ILE A 169 -4.54 -3.07 -5.32
N VAL A 170 -4.02 -3.46 -6.49
CA VAL A 170 -4.57 -4.62 -7.21
C VAL A 170 -4.13 -5.96 -6.63
N ASP A 171 -2.97 -6.03 -5.97
CA ASP A 171 -2.54 -7.21 -5.22
C ASP A 171 -3.54 -7.61 -4.13
N ILE A 172 -4.28 -6.64 -3.55
CA ILE A 172 -5.29 -6.85 -2.51
C ILE A 172 -6.34 -7.88 -2.95
N ASP A 173 -6.75 -7.90 -4.22
CA ASP A 173 -7.78 -8.83 -4.70
C ASP A 173 -7.36 -10.30 -4.59
N HIS A 174 -6.04 -10.57 -4.58
CA HIS A 174 -5.47 -11.92 -4.44
C HIS A 174 -5.35 -12.38 -2.97
N PHE A 175 -5.38 -11.46 -2.00
CA PHE A 175 -5.17 -11.78 -0.58
C PHE A 175 -6.26 -11.31 0.38
N ARG A 176 -7.24 -10.51 -0.06
CA ARG A 176 -8.41 -10.16 0.75
C ARG A 176 -9.24 -11.39 1.14
N ARG A 177 -10.01 -11.28 2.22
CA ARG A 177 -11.07 -12.24 2.58
C ARG A 177 -12.13 -12.29 1.47
N ASP A 178 -12.74 -13.45 1.29
CA ASP A 178 -13.74 -13.67 0.24
C ASP A 178 -15.08 -12.97 0.54
N ASP A 179 -15.31 -12.53 1.78
CA ASP A 179 -16.51 -11.79 2.23
C ASP A 179 -16.46 -10.27 1.98
N PHE A 180 -15.36 -9.76 1.42
CA PHE A 180 -15.14 -8.32 1.22
C PHE A 180 -14.81 -7.99 -0.25
N MET A 181 -15.56 -7.09 -0.88
CA MET A 181 -15.33 -6.58 -2.24
C MET A 181 -14.57 -5.24 -2.22
N LEU A 182 -13.33 -5.28 -2.69
CA LEU A 182 -12.44 -4.11 -2.83
C LEU A 182 -12.93 -3.08 -3.86
N PHE A 183 -13.42 -3.57 -5.00
CA PHE A 183 -13.94 -2.75 -6.10
C PHE A 183 -15.46 -2.67 -6.01
N VAL A 184 -15.97 -1.45 -5.91
CA VAL A 184 -17.39 -1.12 -5.73
C VAL A 184 -17.83 -0.07 -6.75
N THR A 185 -19.13 0.16 -6.87
CA THR A 185 -19.72 1.08 -7.85
C THR A 185 -20.80 1.94 -7.21
N ASP A 186 -20.79 3.25 -7.49
CA ASP A 186 -21.85 4.13 -7.03
C ASP A 186 -23.19 3.89 -7.78
N GLU A 187 -24.17 4.76 -7.54
CA GLU A 187 -25.51 4.63 -8.11
C GLU A 187 -25.54 4.86 -9.64
N GLU A 188 -24.56 5.61 -10.18
CA GLU A 188 -24.36 5.78 -11.63
C GLU A 188 -23.51 4.67 -12.26
N GLY A 189 -23.00 3.74 -11.44
CA GLY A 189 -22.13 2.64 -11.87
C GLY A 189 -20.65 3.04 -11.99
N LEU A 190 -20.25 4.21 -11.50
CA LEU A 190 -18.87 4.69 -11.58
C LEU A 190 -17.99 3.96 -10.55
N PRO A 191 -16.75 3.55 -10.91
CA PRO A 191 -15.92 2.73 -10.05
C PRO A 191 -15.30 3.50 -8.89
N ALA A 192 -15.27 2.84 -7.73
CA ALA A 192 -14.59 3.25 -6.52
C ALA A 192 -13.84 2.07 -5.87
N VAL A 193 -12.85 2.39 -5.03
CA VAL A 193 -12.01 1.42 -4.32
C VAL A 193 -12.10 1.70 -2.82
N VAL A 194 -12.42 0.67 -2.04
CA VAL A 194 -12.67 0.78 -0.59
C VAL A 194 -11.95 -0.32 0.19
N VAL A 195 -11.54 -0.04 1.42
CA VAL A 195 -11.00 -1.03 2.38
C VAL A 195 -11.66 -0.85 3.76
N PRO A 196 -11.77 -1.88 4.61
CA PRO A 196 -12.34 -1.75 5.95
C PRO A 196 -11.54 -0.77 6.81
N VAL A 197 -12.20 -0.11 7.77
CA VAL A 197 -11.53 0.79 8.73
C VAL A 197 -10.77 0.00 9.82
N THR A 198 -11.21 -1.22 10.13
CA THR A 198 -10.57 -2.13 11.08
C THR A 198 -10.69 -3.58 10.60
N ALA A 199 -9.98 -4.51 11.23
CA ALA A 199 -10.09 -5.94 10.94
C ALA A 199 -11.29 -6.64 11.63
N ASP A 200 -12.06 -5.91 12.45
CA ASP A 200 -13.25 -6.43 13.13
C ASP A 200 -14.33 -6.77 12.08
N PRO A 201 -14.82 -8.02 12.00
CA PRO A 201 -15.85 -8.38 11.02
C PRO A 201 -17.18 -7.65 11.23
N GLU A 202 -17.46 -7.11 12.42
CA GLU A 202 -18.69 -6.36 12.72
C GLU A 202 -18.58 -4.87 12.35
N ASP A 203 -17.37 -4.32 12.20
CA ASP A 203 -17.15 -2.92 11.81
C ASP A 203 -17.26 -2.73 10.29
N LYS A 204 -18.49 -2.70 9.79
CA LYS A 204 -18.79 -2.54 8.34
C LYS A 204 -18.45 -1.15 7.76
N ARG A 205 -17.71 -0.29 8.47
CA ARG A 205 -17.24 0.99 7.92
C ARG A 205 -16.08 0.76 6.97
N VAL A 206 -16.06 1.48 5.85
CA VAL A 206 -14.95 1.44 4.89
C VAL A 206 -14.28 2.82 4.74
N ARG A 207 -12.97 2.82 4.48
CA ARG A 207 -12.25 3.97 3.96
C ARG A 207 -12.22 3.88 2.44
N LEU A 208 -12.68 4.94 1.79
CA LEU A 208 -12.53 5.16 0.36
C LEU A 208 -11.06 5.48 0.06
N LEU A 209 -10.45 4.71 -0.85
CA LEU A 209 -9.07 4.90 -1.30
C LEU A 209 -9.00 5.66 -2.62
N ALA A 210 -9.90 5.36 -3.54
CA ALA A 210 -9.97 6.02 -4.84
C ALA A 210 -11.42 6.06 -5.37
N ALA A 211 -11.73 7.06 -6.20
CA ALA A 211 -12.98 7.16 -6.92
C ALA A 211 -12.76 7.80 -8.30
N ASN A 212 -13.58 7.40 -9.29
CA ASN A 212 -13.73 8.11 -10.55
C ASN A 212 -14.06 9.59 -10.27
N ALA A 213 -13.39 10.54 -10.92
CA ALA A 213 -13.57 11.97 -10.63
C ALA A 213 -14.98 12.53 -10.96
N ALA A 214 -15.80 11.81 -11.72
CA ALA A 214 -17.22 12.15 -11.92
C ALA A 214 -18.14 11.66 -10.77
N SER A 215 -17.68 10.72 -9.95
CA SER A 215 -18.44 10.17 -8.83
C SER A 215 -18.64 11.20 -7.73
N VAL A 216 -19.83 11.21 -7.11
CA VAL A 216 -20.12 12.01 -5.91
C VAL A 216 -19.15 11.74 -4.75
N TYR A 217 -18.54 10.56 -4.72
CA TYR A 217 -17.56 10.16 -3.71
C TYR A 217 -16.17 10.79 -3.92
N ALA A 218 -15.84 11.27 -5.13
CA ALA A 218 -14.55 11.91 -5.40
C ALA A 218 -14.31 13.17 -4.53
N ALA A 219 -15.37 13.92 -4.23
CA ALA A 219 -15.31 15.13 -3.40
C ALA A 219 -14.95 14.88 -1.93
N ARG A 220 -15.02 13.62 -1.45
CA ARG A 220 -14.60 13.17 -0.11
C ARG A 220 -13.10 12.87 0.00
N LEU A 221 -12.44 12.64 -1.15
CA LEU A 221 -11.02 12.31 -1.22
C LEU A 221 -10.12 13.56 -1.32
N ILE A 222 -10.71 14.71 -1.61
CA ILE A 222 -10.05 16.01 -1.68
C ILE A 222 -10.04 16.63 -0.26
N PRO A 223 -8.87 16.87 0.37
CA PRO A 223 -8.81 17.57 1.65
C PRO A 223 -9.37 18.99 1.55
N ASP A 224 -10.06 19.48 2.58
CA ASP A 224 -10.77 20.77 2.55
C ASP A 224 -9.90 21.97 2.11
N GLY A 225 -8.60 21.95 2.42
CA GLY A 225 -7.64 22.98 2.02
C GLY A 225 -7.36 23.05 0.50
N ALA A 226 -7.76 22.04 -0.27
CA ALA A 226 -7.57 21.99 -1.73
C ALA A 226 -8.77 22.52 -2.53
N ARG A 227 -9.84 23.01 -1.88
CA ARG A 227 -11.02 23.62 -2.51
C ARG A 227 -10.74 25.08 -2.98
N SER A 228 -9.74 25.22 -3.87
CA SER A 228 -9.30 26.42 -4.60
C SER A 228 -8.76 27.62 -3.80
N PRO A 229 -7.47 27.97 -4.00
CA PRO A 229 -6.99 29.35 -3.86
C PRO A 229 -6.98 30.07 -5.23
N SER A 230 -7.41 31.33 -5.26
CA SER A 230 -7.17 32.25 -6.38
C SER A 230 -5.66 32.48 -6.58
N PRO A 231 -5.18 32.78 -7.82
CA PRO A 231 -3.76 32.90 -8.10
C PRO A 231 -3.11 34.09 -7.37
N GLY A 232 -2.33 33.80 -6.33
CA GLY A 232 -1.54 34.76 -5.56
C GLY A 232 -0.39 34.07 -4.81
N HIS A 233 0.75 34.75 -4.66
CA HIS A 233 1.90 34.24 -3.91
C HIS A 233 1.55 33.92 -2.45
N HIS A 234 2.03 32.79 -1.91
CA HIS A 234 3.34 32.77 -1.22
C HIS A 234 3.77 31.37 -0.76
N ASP A 235 5.09 31.23 -0.63
CA ASP A 235 5.84 30.21 0.12
C ASP A 235 5.19 29.79 1.47
N ARG A 236 5.12 28.46 1.71
CA ARG A 236 5.33 27.85 3.03
C ARG A 236 5.55 26.33 2.98
N GLY A 237 6.35 25.84 3.92
CA GLY A 237 6.85 24.46 3.97
C GLY A 237 5.85 23.37 4.37
N THR A 238 6.34 22.14 4.30
CA THR A 238 5.61 20.87 4.44
C THR A 238 4.96 20.66 5.80
N ARG A 239 3.67 21.02 5.90
CA ARG A 239 2.71 20.25 6.71
C ARG A 239 2.08 19.22 5.79
N GLY A 240 2.21 17.92 6.11
CA GLY A 240 1.42 16.88 5.43
C GLY A 240 -0.07 17.14 5.67
N ALA A 241 -0.94 16.82 4.70
CA ALA A 241 -2.35 17.07 4.88
C ALA A 241 -2.92 16.07 5.89
N ALA A 242 -3.90 16.50 6.68
CA ALA A 242 -4.76 15.56 7.34
C ALA A 242 -5.66 14.92 6.27
N ALA A 243 -5.57 13.60 6.11
CA ALA A 243 -6.53 12.84 5.34
C ALA A 243 -7.96 13.16 5.82
N SER A 244 -8.90 13.44 4.92
CA SER A 244 -10.25 13.79 5.36
C SER A 244 -10.91 12.64 6.12
N GLU A 245 -11.61 12.98 7.19
CA GLU A 245 -12.53 12.05 7.85
C GLU A 245 -13.73 11.72 6.94
N ASP A 246 -14.07 12.59 5.99
CA ASP A 246 -15.11 12.37 4.97
C ASP A 246 -14.84 11.14 4.09
N ALA A 247 -13.58 10.71 3.97
CA ALA A 247 -13.18 9.52 3.24
C ALA A 247 -13.53 8.22 4.00
N VAL A 248 -14.02 8.30 5.25
CA VAL A 248 -14.61 7.16 5.96
C VAL A 248 -16.12 7.16 5.74
N LEU A 249 -16.62 6.07 5.19
CA LEU A 249 -18.04 5.84 4.92
C LEU A 249 -18.66 5.03 6.05
N PRO A 250 -19.87 5.39 6.53
CA PRO A 250 -20.57 4.63 7.56
C PRO A 250 -21.04 3.26 7.03
N ALA A 251 -21.31 2.32 7.93
CA ALA A 251 -21.78 0.96 7.58
C ALA A 251 -23.02 0.96 6.65
N GLY A 252 -23.94 1.91 6.83
CA GLY A 252 -25.15 2.02 6.01
C GLY A 252 -24.99 2.71 4.65
N ASP A 253 -23.79 3.14 4.28
CA ASP A 253 -23.48 3.76 2.99
C ASP A 253 -23.59 2.73 1.84
N PRO A 254 -24.11 3.10 0.65
CA PRO A 254 -24.22 2.18 -0.48
C PRO A 254 -22.92 1.47 -0.86
N LEU A 255 -21.76 2.15 -0.77
CA LEU A 255 -20.47 1.53 -1.07
C LEU A 255 -20.02 0.57 0.04
N SER A 256 -20.22 0.93 1.31
CA SER A 256 -19.98 0.02 2.46
C SER A 256 -20.79 -1.27 2.33
N ARG A 257 -22.08 -1.16 2.02
CA ARG A 257 -22.97 -2.30 1.83
C ARG A 257 -22.54 -3.20 0.69
N GLN A 258 -22.24 -2.63 -0.48
CA GLN A 258 -21.74 -3.40 -1.61
C GLN A 258 -20.41 -4.09 -1.28
N ALA A 259 -19.52 -3.42 -0.53
CA ALA A 259 -18.24 -3.97 -0.10
C ALA A 259 -18.38 -5.19 0.82
N PHE A 260 -19.45 -5.30 1.61
CA PHE A 260 -19.73 -6.47 2.46
C PHE A 260 -20.85 -7.39 1.91
N GLY A 261 -21.21 -7.25 0.63
CA GLY A 261 -22.21 -8.10 -0.02
C GLY A 261 -23.65 -7.92 0.47
N GLU A 262 -23.94 -6.84 1.22
CA GLU A 262 -25.30 -6.52 1.66
C GLU A 262 -26.18 -6.08 0.47
N PRO A 263 -27.47 -6.46 0.44
CA PRO A 263 -28.38 -6.03 -0.62
C PRO A 263 -28.58 -4.50 -0.59
N ARG A 264 -28.72 -3.91 -1.78
CA ARG A 264 -29.19 -2.52 -1.91
C ARG A 264 -30.64 -2.42 -1.35
N PRO A 265 -30.99 -1.33 -0.63
CA PRO A 265 -32.34 -1.11 -0.10
C PRO A 265 -33.37 -0.79 -1.20
#